data_AF-A0A9X3MR80-F1
#
_entry.id   AF-A0A9X3MR80-F1
#
_cell.length_a   1.000
_cell.length_b   1.000
_cell.length_c   1.000
_cell.angle_alpha   90.00
_cell.angle_beta   90.00
_cell.angle_gamma   90.00
#
_symmetry.space_group_name_H-M   'P 1'
#
loop_
_entity.id
_entity.type
_entity.pdbx_description
1 polymer ?
#
loop_
_entity_poly.entity_id
_entity_poly.type
_entity_poly.pdbx_seq_one_letter_code
_entity_poly.pdbx_strand_id
1 'polypeptide(L)' 'MTGDVERRLTEIEAQLARVSERLALGGPVVPDEIVALARSGRRLEAIQRYRALTNATIEEARLVVMAL' A
#
# COMPACT_ATOMS: atom_id res chain seq x y z
N MET A 1 -25.55 23.85 1.13
CA MET A 1 -24.54 23.38 0.16
C MET A 1 -23.50 22.44 0.79
N THR A 2 -22.97 22.74 1.99
CA THR A 2 -21.94 21.89 2.64
C THR A 2 -22.44 20.48 3.01
N GLY A 3 -23.67 20.35 3.51
CA GLY A 3 -24.20 19.04 3.94
C GLY A 3 -24.51 18.05 2.81
N ASP A 4 -24.68 18.50 1.57
CA ASP A 4 -24.83 17.61 0.41
C ASP A 4 -23.51 16.93 0.03
N VAL A 5 -22.42 17.69 0.12
CA VAL A 5 -21.07 17.20 -0.18
C VAL A 5 -20.62 16.21 0.90
N GLU A 6 -20.85 16.54 2.18
CA GLU A 6 -20.53 15.64 3.29
C GLU A 6 -21.27 14.30 3.17
N ARG A 7 -22.58 14.33 2.89
CA ARG A 7 -23.37 13.10 2.66
C ARG A 7 -22.78 12.29 1.51
N ARG A 8 -22.43 12.95 0.40
CA ARG A 8 -21.88 12.28 -0.78
C ARG A 8 -20.51 11.66 -0.50
N LEU A 9 -19.67 12.33 0.29
CA LEU A 9 -18.38 11.79 0.72
C LEU A 9 -18.56 10.53 1.56
N THR A 10 -19.46 10.56 2.55
CA THR A 10 -19.77 9.39 3.38
C THR A 10 -20.27 8.20 2.54
N GLU A 11 -21.14 8.45 1.55
CA GLU A 11 -21.60 7.40 0.63
C GLU A 11 -20.44 6.80 -0.18
N ILE A 12 -19.53 7.63 -0.67
CA ILE A 12 -18.35 7.20 -1.43
C ILE A 12 -17.42 6.38 -0.55
N GLU A 13 -17.13 6.81 0.68
CA GLU A 13 -16.29 6.06 1.62
C GLU A 13 -16.87 4.67 1.92
N ALA A 14 -18.19 4.59 2.16
CA ALA A 14 -18.87 3.31 2.38
C ALA A 14 -18.85 2.40 1.14
N GLN A 15 -18.89 2.98 -0.07
CA GLN A 15 -18.70 2.22 -1.30
C GLN A 15 -17.26 1.73 -1.46
N LEU A 16 -16.28 2.59 -1.18
CA LEU A 16 -14.87 2.25 -1.28
C LEU A 16 -14.50 1.11 -0.34
N ALA A 17 -14.97 1.14 0.92
CA ALA A 17 -14.74 0.08 1.89
C ALA A 17 -15.21 -1.30 1.39
N ARG A 18 -16.42 -1.38 0.82
CA ARG A 18 -16.97 -2.63 0.26
C ARG A 18 -16.18 -3.13 -0.95
N VAL A 19 -15.72 -2.23 -1.80
CA VAL A 19 -14.92 -2.59 -2.97
C VAL A 19 -13.53 -3.10 -2.55
N SER A 20 -12.88 -2.42 -1.61
CA SER A 20 -11.57 -2.83 -1.09
C SER A 20 -11.63 -4.19 -0.41
N GLU A 21 -12.67 -4.46 0.38
CA GLU A 21 -12.90 -5.77 1.03
C GLU A 21 -13.06 -6.88 -0.03
N ARG A 22 -13.94 -6.66 -1.01
CA ARG A 22 -14.20 -7.64 -2.08
C ARG A 22 -12.97 -7.94 -2.93
N LEU A 23 -12.10 -6.96 -3.12
CA LEU A 23 -10.86 -7.11 -3.89
C LEU A 23 -9.68 -7.60 -3.04
N ALA A 24 -9.87 -7.83 -1.73
CA ALA A 24 -8.81 -8.16 -0.79
C ALA A 24 -7.62 -7.17 -0.83
N LEU A 25 -7.91 -5.90 -1.10
CA LEU A 25 -6.92 -4.81 -1.13
C LEU A 25 -6.60 -4.38 0.31
N GLY A 26 -5.90 -5.23 1.05
CA GLY A 26 -5.47 -4.99 2.43
C GLY A 26 -3.96 -4.89 2.62
N GLY A 27 -3.19 -5.04 1.55
CA GLY A 27 -1.73 -5.01 1.59
C GLY A 27 -1.14 -3.62 1.36
N PRO A 28 0.09 -3.37 1.81
CA PRO A 28 0.84 -2.18 1.43
C PRO A 28 0.98 -2.14 -0.10
N VAL A 29 0.71 -0.98 -0.69
CA VAL A 29 0.95 -0.75 -2.11
C VAL A 29 2.45 -0.62 -2.32
N VAL A 30 3.05 -1.64 -2.92
CA VAL A 30 4.49 -1.67 -3.22
C VAL A 30 4.70 -1.22 -4.67
N PRO A 31 5.51 -0.17 -4.92
CA PRO A 31 5.89 0.23 -6.27
C PRO A 31 6.52 -0.91 -7.08
N ASP A 32 6.20 -1.00 -8.38
CA ASP A 32 6.66 -2.07 -9.28
C ASP A 32 8.19 -2.21 -9.33
N GLU A 33 8.91 -1.09 -9.22
CA GLU A 33 10.38 -1.05 -9.16
C GLU A 33 10.95 -1.80 -7.94
N ILE A 34 10.29 -1.72 -6.78
CA ILE A 34 10.69 -2.43 -5.56
C ILE A 34 10.37 -3.92 -5.72
N VAL A 35 9.23 -4.26 -6.33
CA VAL A 35 8.86 -5.65 -6.65
C VAL A 35 9.91 -6.26 -7.60
N ALA A 36 10.33 -5.53 -8.62
CA ALA A 36 11.34 -5.99 -9.57
C ALA A 36 12.69 -6.24 -8.88
N LEU A 37 13.15 -5.33 -8.01
CA LEU A 37 14.36 -5.51 -7.21
C LEU A 37 14.28 -6.74 -6.29
N ALA A 38 13.15 -6.93 -5.62
CA ALA A 38 12.94 -8.07 -4.72
C ALA A 38 13.02 -9.40 -5.48
N ARG A 39 12.32 -9.49 -6.62
CA ARG A 39 12.27 -10.69 -7.47
C ARG A 39 13.57 -10.98 -8.20
N SER A 40 14.40 -9.97 -8.47
CA SER A 40 15.73 -10.15 -9.05
C SER A 40 16.81 -10.53 -8.02
N GLY A 41 16.42 -10.84 -6.77
CA GLY A 41 17.35 -11.19 -5.69
C GLY A 41 18.03 -9.99 -5.01
N ARG A 42 17.75 -8.75 -5.44
CA ARG A 42 18.30 -7.50 -4.85
C ARG A 42 17.49 -7.03 -3.64
N ARG A 43 17.19 -7.96 -2.72
CA ARG A 43 16.27 -7.73 -1.59
C ARG A 43 16.72 -6.61 -0.63
N LEU A 44 18.01 -6.48 -0.38
CA LEU A 44 18.53 -5.42 0.50
C LEU A 44 18.25 -4.02 -0.08
N GLU A 45 18.39 -3.87 -1.38
CA GLU A 45 18.12 -2.62 -2.08
C GLU A 45 16.62 -2.33 -2.14
N ALA A 46 15.80 -3.35 -2.40
CA ALA A 46 14.34 -3.25 -2.31
C ALA A 46 13.89 -2.74 -0.92
N ILE A 47 14.48 -3.27 0.17
CA ILE A 47 14.20 -2.82 1.55
C ILE A 47 14.59 -1.35 1.73
N GLN A 48 15.79 -0.95 1.29
CA GLN A 48 16.23 0.44 1.42
C GLN A 48 15.32 1.40 0.66
N ARG A 49 14.94 1.05 -0.57
CA ARG A 49 14.03 1.85 -1.41
C ARG A 49 12.63 1.94 -0.82
N TYR A 50 12.09 0.82 -0.33
CA TYR A 50 10.79 0.79 0.34
C TYR A 50 10.75 1.72 1.55
N ARG A 51 11.81 1.70 2.39
CA ARG A 51 11.92 2.61 3.55
C ARG A 51 12.02 4.06 3.14
N ALA A 52 12.80 4.38 2.12
CA ALA A 52 12.96 5.75 1.65
C ALA A 52 11.63 6.37 1.15
N LEU A 53 10.74 5.56 0.59
CA LEU A 53 9.45 6.02 0.08
C LEU A 53 8.34 6.05 1.14
N THR A 54 8.35 5.09 2.06
CA THR A 54 7.23 4.88 3.01
C THR A 54 7.54 5.31 4.44
N ASN A 55 8.80 5.68 4.73
CA ASN A 55 9.31 5.88 6.10
C ASN A 55 9.11 4.66 7.02
N ALA A 56 8.91 3.47 6.46
CA ALA A 56 8.79 2.25 7.24
C ALA A 56 10.07 1.97 8.06
N THR A 57 9.87 1.33 9.21
CA THR A 57 10.97 0.77 9.99
C THR A 57 11.69 -0.32 9.19
N ILE A 58 12.90 -0.69 9.63
CA ILE A 58 13.65 -1.77 9.01
C ILE A 58 12.88 -3.10 9.06
N GLU A 59 12.15 -3.35 10.15
CA GLU A 59 11.40 -4.58 10.36
C GLU A 59 10.17 -4.65 9.45
N GLU A 60 9.38 -3.57 9.39
CA GLU A 60 8.22 -3.47 8.48
C GLU A 60 8.65 -3.61 7.02
N ALA A 61 9.68 -2.88 6.60
CA ALA A 61 10.16 -2.95 5.23
C ALA A 61 10.69 -4.33 4.86
N ARG A 62 11.39 -5.00 5.79
CA ARG A 62 11.84 -6.38 5.59
C ARG A 62 10.64 -7.32 5.46
N LEU A 63 9.63 -7.19 6.31
CA LEU A 63 8.43 -8.02 6.27
C LEU A 63 7.70 -7.90 4.93
N VAL A 64 7.51 -6.66 4.45
CA VAL A 64 6.88 -6.39 3.16
C VAL A 64 7.69 -6.97 2.02
N VAL A 65 9.00 -6.68 1.95
CA VAL A 65 9.85 -7.14 0.84
C VAL A 65 10.02 -8.66 0.82
N MET A 66 9.99 -9.33 1.97
CA MET A 66 10.06 -10.79 2.03
C MET A 66 8.77 -11.49 1.58
N ALA A 67 7.66 -10.76 1.49
CA ALA A 67 6.39 -11.26 0.98
C ALA A 67 6.22 -11.11 -0.56
N LEU A 68 7.20 -10.53 -1.26
CA LEU A 68 7.22 -10.26 -2.71
C LEU A 68 7.95 -11.33 -3.53
#